data_AF-A0A1V8TE99-F1
#
_entry.id   AF-A0A1V8TE99-F1
#
_cell.length_a   1.000
_cell.length_b   1.000
_cell.length_c   1.000
_cell.angle_alpha   90.00
_cell.angle_beta   90.00
_cell.angle_gamma   90.00
#
_symmetry.space_group_name_H-M   'P 1'
#
loop_
_entity.id
_entity.type
_entity.pdbx_description
1 polymer ?
#
loop_
_entity_poly.entity_id
_entity_poly.type
_entity_poly.pdbx_seq_one_letter_code
_entity_poly.pdbx_strand_id
1 'polypeptide(L)'
;MPRLKIHLEPYTDEIRTWIEDEKLTHKEVVKRLTEYHNVKVEPRTLRTFLAEANISTAGSYAKDHDLNARITQLHYRVQCSDTEALRLLAQDGFKVDKRRLQRMRLALGLKQRATALKPSEEGALQMRRELREAKRAEEKVEKMMIRLRAASKRIDAITMELASSEAANRSLTERLHAAERENQVLRMQARGHYDPFYP
;
A
#
# COMPACT_ATOMS: atom_id res chain seq x y z
N MET A 1 35.48 -24.67 -34.90
CA MET A 1 36.34 -25.47 -34.01
C MET A 1 35.49 -26.06 -32.90
N PRO A 2 35.31 -27.40 -32.82
CA PRO A 2 34.64 -28.03 -31.68
C PRO A 2 35.46 -27.79 -30.40
N ARG A 3 34.80 -27.40 -29.31
CA ARG A 3 35.47 -27.17 -28.01
C ARG A 3 35.88 -28.53 -27.42
N LEU A 4 37.10 -28.61 -26.89
CA LEU A 4 37.57 -29.78 -26.14
C LEU A 4 36.60 -30.04 -24.97
N LYS A 5 36.05 -31.25 -24.91
CA LYS A 5 35.19 -31.67 -23.79
C LYS A 5 36.09 -31.97 -22.59
N ILE A 6 35.88 -31.28 -21.49
CA ILE A 6 36.51 -31.61 -20.21
C ILE A 6 35.74 -32.79 -19.62
N HIS A 7 36.41 -33.92 -19.38
CA HIS A 7 35.80 -35.10 -18.79
C HIS A 7 35.67 -34.90 -17.27
N LEU A 8 34.46 -34.62 -16.81
CA LEU A 8 34.12 -34.46 -15.38
C LEU A 8 33.45 -35.70 -14.76
N GLU A 9 33.11 -36.70 -15.58
CA GLU A 9 32.45 -37.95 -15.18
C GLU A 9 33.17 -38.70 -14.03
N PRO A 10 34.52 -38.75 -13.96
CA PRO A 10 35.20 -39.45 -12.87
C PRO A 10 35.02 -38.80 -11.50
N TYR A 11 34.72 -37.49 -11.46
CA TYR A 11 34.62 -36.71 -10.22
C TYR A 11 33.16 -36.44 -9.82
N THR A 12 32.20 -37.13 -10.45
CA THR A 12 30.76 -36.86 -10.26
C THR A 12 30.33 -37.03 -8.81
N ASP A 13 30.80 -38.07 -8.12
CA ASP A 13 30.40 -38.37 -6.74
C ASP A 13 31.01 -37.38 -5.74
N GLU A 14 32.24 -36.94 -5.95
CA GLU A 14 32.87 -35.90 -5.11
C GLU A 14 32.22 -34.53 -5.32
N ILE A 15 31.89 -34.18 -6.56
CA ILE A 15 31.16 -32.96 -6.86
C ILE A 15 29.76 -33.01 -6.21
N ARG A 16 29.12 -34.19 -6.19
CA ARG A 16 27.82 -34.38 -5.52
C ARG A 16 27.94 -34.14 -4.02
N THR A 17 28.90 -34.74 -3.32
CA THR A 17 29.08 -34.55 -1.87
C THR A 17 29.39 -33.10 -1.53
N TRP A 18 30.25 -32.42 -2.30
CA TRP A 18 30.56 -31.00 -2.10
C TRP A 18 29.33 -30.09 -2.24
N ILE A 19 28.42 -30.43 -3.15
CA ILE A 19 27.22 -29.63 -3.40
C ILE A 19 26.10 -29.96 -2.42
N GLU A 20 25.87 -31.24 -2.13
CA GLU A 20 24.72 -31.69 -1.34
C GLU A 20 24.98 -31.64 0.17
N ASP A 21 26.17 -32.06 0.60
CA ASP A 21 26.54 -32.18 2.01
C ASP A 21 27.20 -30.88 2.51
N GLU A 22 28.22 -30.40 1.80
CA GLU A 22 28.98 -29.20 2.18
C GLU A 22 28.33 -27.89 1.72
N LYS A 23 27.31 -27.94 0.85
CA LYS A 23 26.59 -26.77 0.30
C LYS A 23 27.51 -25.73 -0.36
N LEU A 24 28.59 -26.18 -0.99
CA LEU A 24 29.55 -25.30 -1.65
C LEU A 24 28.94 -24.60 -2.86
N THR A 25 29.34 -23.36 -3.08
CA THR A 25 28.95 -22.61 -4.27
C THR A 25 29.70 -23.12 -5.50
N HIS A 26 29.13 -22.91 -6.69
CA HIS A 26 29.78 -23.36 -7.94
C HIS A 26 31.20 -22.79 -8.11
N LYS A 27 31.48 -21.59 -7.58
CA LYS A 27 32.82 -20.99 -7.63
C LYS A 27 33.82 -21.74 -6.76
N GLU A 28 33.39 -22.21 -5.59
CA GLU A 28 34.24 -22.97 -4.67
C GLU A 28 34.48 -24.39 -5.20
N VAL A 29 33.47 -25.01 -5.81
CA VAL A 29 33.64 -26.30 -6.50
C VAL A 29 34.66 -26.20 -7.63
N VAL A 30 34.61 -25.15 -8.44
CA VAL A 30 35.64 -24.92 -9.49
C VAL A 30 37.04 -24.75 -8.89
N LYS A 31 37.18 -24.03 -7.77
CA LYS A 31 38.46 -23.89 -7.07
C LYS A 31 38.97 -25.24 -6.58
N ARG A 32 38.14 -26.03 -5.90
CA ARG A 32 38.51 -27.37 -5.43
C ARG A 32 38.88 -28.33 -6.56
N LEU A 33 38.14 -28.32 -7.67
CA LEU A 33 38.50 -29.11 -8.86
C LEU A 33 39.87 -28.72 -9.44
N THR A 34 40.23 -27.44 -9.34
CA THR A 34 41.53 -26.96 -9.78
C THR A 34 42.63 -27.32 -8.79
N GLU A 35 42.36 -27.26 -7.48
CA GLU A 35 43.34 -27.50 -6.41
C GLU A 35 43.65 -28.99 -6.22
N TYR A 36 42.63 -29.86 -6.19
CA TYR A 36 42.80 -31.29 -5.90
C TYR A 36 43.08 -32.13 -7.14
N HIS A 37 42.46 -31.78 -8.27
CA HIS A 37 42.47 -32.60 -9.48
C HIS A 37 43.16 -31.93 -10.68
N ASN A 38 43.67 -30.70 -10.49
CA ASN A 38 44.29 -29.88 -11.54
C ASN A 38 43.40 -29.69 -12.79
N VAL A 39 42.07 -29.77 -12.63
CA VAL A 39 41.10 -29.62 -13.72
C VAL A 39 40.60 -28.18 -13.76
N LYS A 40 40.99 -27.44 -14.81
CA LYS A 40 40.51 -26.06 -15.04
C LYS A 40 39.15 -26.09 -15.74
N VAL A 41 38.09 -25.76 -15.00
CA VAL A 41 36.71 -25.75 -15.51
C VAL A 41 36.14 -24.33 -15.44
N GLU A 42 35.48 -23.87 -16.50
CA GLU A 42 34.68 -22.65 -16.42
C GLU A 42 33.37 -22.90 -15.65
N PRO A 43 32.86 -21.92 -14.89
CA PRO A 43 31.57 -22.06 -14.17
C PRO A 43 30.39 -22.46 -15.06
N ARG A 44 30.43 -22.07 -16.34
CA ARG A 44 29.42 -22.46 -17.34
C ARG A 44 29.49 -23.95 -17.67
N THR A 45 30.68 -24.50 -17.84
CA THR A 45 30.91 -25.92 -18.12
C THR A 45 30.48 -26.78 -16.93
N LEU A 46 30.82 -26.36 -15.71
CA LEU A 46 30.35 -27.03 -14.49
C LEU A 46 28.81 -27.05 -14.43
N ARG A 47 28.14 -25.94 -14.76
CA ARG A 47 26.67 -25.87 -14.76
C ARG A 47 26.03 -26.80 -15.78
N THR A 48 26.60 -26.91 -16.99
CA THR A 48 26.12 -27.85 -18.01
C THR A 48 26.30 -29.29 -17.54
N PHE A 49 27.47 -29.62 -17.00
CA PHE A 49 27.75 -30.94 -16.46
C PHE A 49 26.81 -31.32 -15.30
N LEU A 50 26.57 -30.41 -14.36
CA LEU A 50 25.63 -30.65 -13.26
C LEU A 50 24.20 -30.91 -13.75
N ALA A 51 23.78 -30.20 -14.82
CA ALA A 51 22.48 -30.44 -15.44
C ALA A 51 22.42 -31.80 -16.15
N GLU A 52 23.48 -32.19 -16.86
CA GLU A 52 23.59 -33.51 -17.53
C GLU A 52 23.66 -34.66 -16.51
N ALA A 53 24.35 -34.46 -15.40
CA ALA A 53 24.51 -35.43 -14.31
C ALA A 53 23.30 -35.45 -13.33
N ASN A 54 22.23 -34.68 -13.60
CA ASN A 54 21.05 -34.53 -12.73
C ASN A 54 21.36 -34.08 -11.29
N ILE A 55 22.46 -33.38 -11.06
CA ILE A 55 22.82 -32.84 -9.74
C ILE A 55 22.14 -31.47 -9.59
N SER A 56 21.05 -31.43 -8.83
CA SER A 56 20.27 -30.21 -8.62
C SER A 56 20.91 -29.31 -7.56
N THR A 57 21.38 -28.14 -7.99
CA THR A 57 21.89 -27.08 -7.08
C THR A 57 20.81 -26.12 -6.62
N ALA A 58 19.59 -26.23 -7.17
CA ALA A 58 18.45 -25.51 -6.63
C ALA A 58 18.14 -26.09 -5.25
N GLY A 59 18.28 -25.27 -4.20
CA GLY A 59 17.93 -25.64 -2.84
C GLY A 59 16.56 -26.33 -2.85
N SER A 60 16.55 -27.61 -2.55
CA SER A 60 15.32 -28.41 -2.59
C SER A 60 14.38 -27.81 -1.56
N TYR A 61 13.34 -27.12 -2.04
CA TYR A 61 12.33 -26.52 -1.18
C TYR A 61 11.68 -27.57 -0.26
N ALA A 62 11.78 -28.87 -0.61
CA ALA A 62 11.33 -29.97 0.21
C ALA A 62 12.01 -30.04 1.60
N LYS A 63 13.23 -29.51 1.75
CA LYS A 63 13.95 -29.54 3.04
C LYS A 63 13.41 -28.54 4.07
N ASP A 64 12.74 -27.47 3.64
CA ASP A 64 12.22 -26.43 4.54
C ASP A 64 10.80 -26.80 5.05
N HIS A 65 10.67 -27.90 5.80
CA HIS A 65 9.37 -28.43 6.25
C HIS A 65 8.51 -27.41 7.02
N ASP A 66 9.08 -26.68 7.96
CA ASP A 66 8.35 -25.70 8.77
C ASP A 66 7.86 -24.51 7.94
N LEU A 67 8.72 -24.02 7.03
CA LEU A 67 8.38 -22.92 6.15
C LEU A 67 7.31 -23.36 5.14
N ASN A 68 7.39 -24.58 4.61
CA ASN A 68 6.38 -25.14 3.72
C ASN A 68 5.02 -25.30 4.43
N ALA A 69 5.03 -25.81 5.67
CA ALA A 69 3.82 -25.93 6.48
C ALA A 69 3.18 -24.56 6.72
N ARG A 70 4.00 -23.55 7.05
CA ARG A 70 3.52 -22.18 7.27
C ARG A 70 2.98 -21.53 5.99
N ILE A 71 3.68 -21.66 4.87
CA ILE A 71 3.20 -21.17 3.55
C ILE A 71 1.87 -21.84 3.19
N THR A 72 1.73 -23.13 3.44
CA THR A 72 0.49 -23.90 3.20
C THR A 72 -0.65 -23.42 4.09
N GLN A 73 -0.37 -23.17 5.38
CA GLN A 73 -1.34 -22.62 6.33
C GLN A 73 -1.82 -21.23 5.90
N LEU A 74 -0.90 -20.34 5.53
CA LEU A 74 -1.21 -18.99 5.04
C LEU A 74 -2.02 -19.04 3.74
N HIS A 75 -1.75 -20.01 2.88
CA HIS A 75 -2.47 -20.20 1.63
C HIS A 75 -3.92 -20.65 1.84
N TYR A 76 -4.14 -21.71 2.63
CA TYR A 76 -5.48 -22.28 2.79
C TYR A 76 -6.32 -21.59 3.86
N ARG A 77 -5.75 -21.24 5.02
CA ARG A 77 -6.53 -20.70 6.15
C ARG A 77 -6.73 -19.18 6.09
N VAL A 78 -5.73 -18.45 5.60
CA VAL A 78 -5.76 -16.97 5.63
C VAL A 78 -6.03 -16.37 4.24
N GLN A 79 -5.68 -17.13 3.19
CA GLN A 79 -5.78 -16.73 1.79
C GLN A 79 -5.08 -15.38 1.50
N CYS A 80 -3.88 -15.21 2.05
CA CYS A 80 -3.09 -13.99 1.90
C CYS A 80 -2.61 -13.79 0.46
N SER A 81 -2.53 -12.53 0.04
CA SER A 81 -1.73 -12.12 -1.11
C SER A 81 -0.24 -12.39 -0.86
N ASP A 82 0.58 -12.50 -1.91
CA ASP A 82 2.03 -12.71 -1.77
C ASP A 82 2.68 -11.67 -0.86
N THR A 83 2.25 -10.42 -0.93
CA THR A 83 2.78 -9.31 -0.11
C THR A 83 2.42 -9.45 1.36
N GLU A 84 1.21 -9.91 1.67
CA GLU A 84 0.78 -10.14 3.06
C GLU A 84 1.46 -11.39 3.64
N ALA A 85 1.55 -12.46 2.84
CA ALA A 85 2.24 -13.68 3.23
C ALA A 85 3.71 -13.41 3.56
N LEU A 86 4.41 -12.57 2.79
CA LEU A 86 5.79 -12.17 3.11
C LEU A 86 5.90 -11.43 4.45
N ARG A 87 4.97 -10.55 4.77
CA ARG A 87 4.96 -9.83 6.05
C ARG A 87 4.75 -10.78 7.22
N LEU A 88 3.78 -11.70 7.10
CA LEU A 88 3.48 -12.68 8.13
C LEU A 88 4.65 -13.65 8.34
N LEU A 89 5.24 -14.15 7.25
CA LEU A 89 6.43 -14.99 7.32
C LEU A 89 7.62 -14.27 7.98
N ALA A 90 7.81 -12.98 7.69
CA ALA A 90 8.85 -12.18 8.33
C ALA A 90 8.60 -11.99 9.84
N GLN A 91 7.33 -11.83 10.27
CA GLN A 91 6.96 -11.78 11.69
C GLN A 91 7.24 -13.10 12.41
N ASP A 92 7.03 -14.22 11.71
CA ASP A 92 7.33 -15.56 12.21
C ASP A 92 8.85 -15.88 12.18
N GLY A 93 9.70 -14.93 11.78
CA GLY A 93 11.16 -15.07 11.74
C GLY A 93 11.72 -15.66 10.44
N PHE A 94 10.88 -15.97 9.45
CA PHE A 94 11.32 -16.49 8.16
C PHE A 94 11.73 -15.37 7.20
N LYS A 95 13.02 -15.32 6.84
CA LYS A 95 13.55 -14.41 5.82
C LYS A 95 13.40 -15.03 4.43
N VAL A 96 12.32 -14.67 3.74
CA VAL A 96 12.00 -15.20 2.40
C VAL A 96 11.77 -14.05 1.42
N ASP A 97 12.43 -14.10 0.26
CA ASP A 97 12.18 -13.14 -0.80
C ASP A 97 10.89 -13.45 -1.57
N LYS A 98 10.26 -12.43 -2.14
CA LYS A 98 9.06 -12.59 -2.99
C LYS A 98 9.22 -13.66 -4.07
N ARG A 99 10.35 -13.64 -4.79
CA ARG A 99 10.64 -14.59 -5.88
C ARG A 99 10.91 -16.00 -5.36
N ARG A 100 11.37 -16.15 -4.11
CA ARG A 100 11.53 -17.45 -3.45
C ARG A 100 10.17 -17.98 -3.02
N LEU A 101 9.34 -17.16 -2.37
CA LEU A 101 7.98 -17.51 -1.98
C LEU A 101 7.12 -17.98 -3.16
N GLN A 102 7.18 -17.28 -4.29
CA GLN A 102 6.45 -17.66 -5.51
C GLN A 102 6.90 -19.02 -6.05
N ARG A 103 8.22 -19.28 -6.07
CA ARG A 103 8.77 -20.59 -6.49
C ARG A 103 8.38 -21.71 -5.53
N MET A 104 8.39 -21.44 -4.22
CA MET A 104 7.94 -22.39 -3.20
C MET A 104 6.45 -22.72 -3.36
N ARG A 105 5.59 -21.70 -3.51
CA ARG A 105 4.16 -21.92 -3.78
C ARG A 105 3.92 -22.74 -5.03
N LEU A 106 4.67 -22.47 -6.11
CA LEU A 106 4.60 -23.23 -7.34
C LEU A 106 4.99 -24.69 -7.13
N ALA A 107 6.11 -24.93 -6.43
CA ALA A 107 6.60 -26.28 -6.13
C ALA A 107 5.63 -27.07 -5.24
N LEU A 108 4.97 -26.39 -4.31
CA LEU A 108 3.94 -26.97 -3.43
C LEU A 108 2.57 -27.12 -4.11
N GLY A 109 2.43 -26.76 -5.39
CA GLY A 109 1.15 -26.82 -6.11
C GLY A 109 0.11 -25.77 -5.66
N LEU A 110 0.52 -24.79 -4.83
CA LEU A 110 -0.31 -23.73 -4.26
C LEU A 110 -0.57 -22.57 -5.24
N LYS A 111 -0.92 -22.93 -6.49
CA LYS A 111 -1.36 -21.96 -7.50
C LYS A 111 -2.74 -21.44 -7.10
N GLN A 112 -2.85 -20.14 -6.82
CA GLN A 112 -4.15 -19.48 -6.83
C GLN A 112 -4.72 -19.58 -8.24
N ARG A 113 -5.60 -20.55 -8.48
CA ARG A 113 -6.54 -20.42 -9.60
C ARG A 113 -7.52 -19.36 -9.17
N ALA A 114 -7.54 -18.24 -9.89
CA ALA A 114 -8.67 -17.35 -9.86
C ALA A 114 -9.83 -18.08 -10.53
N THR A 115 -10.55 -18.96 -9.81
CA THR A 115 -11.88 -19.46 -10.19
C THR A 115 -12.45 -20.43 -9.16
N ALA A 116 -13.69 -20.13 -8.75
CA ALA A 116 -14.70 -20.95 -8.08
C ALA A 116 -14.32 -21.58 -6.72
N LEU A 117 -14.73 -20.90 -5.64
CA LEU A 117 -14.84 -21.52 -4.33
C LEU A 117 -15.95 -22.59 -4.34
N LYS A 118 -15.74 -23.66 -3.57
CA LYS A 118 -16.76 -24.65 -3.25
C LYS A 118 -17.88 -24.01 -2.40
N PRO A 119 -19.13 -24.51 -2.45
CA PRO A 119 -20.31 -23.85 -1.87
C PRO A 119 -20.36 -23.76 -0.33
N SER A 120 -19.37 -24.29 0.39
CA SER A 120 -19.42 -24.37 1.86
C SER A 120 -18.82 -23.13 2.58
N GLU A 121 -18.15 -22.23 1.86
CA GLU A 121 -17.39 -21.10 2.46
C GLU A 121 -17.88 -19.70 1.99
N GLU A 122 -19.10 -19.60 1.44
CA GLU A 122 -19.67 -18.32 1.00
C GLU A 122 -19.83 -17.31 2.15
N GLY A 123 -20.10 -17.78 3.37
CA GLY A 123 -20.28 -16.92 4.54
C GLY A 123 -19.02 -16.15 4.95
N ALA A 124 -17.84 -16.77 4.88
CA ALA A 124 -16.58 -16.10 5.27
C ALA A 124 -16.18 -15.00 4.26
N LEU A 125 -16.52 -15.19 2.98
CA LEU A 125 -16.28 -14.20 1.93
C LEU A 125 -17.31 -13.08 1.93
N GLN A 126 -18.57 -13.38 2.22
CA GLN A 126 -19.62 -12.37 2.44
C GLN A 126 -19.25 -11.47 3.62
N MET A 127 -18.88 -12.05 4.76
CA MET A 127 -18.45 -11.29 5.94
C MET A 127 -17.22 -10.40 5.65
N ARG A 128 -16.26 -10.89 4.84
CA ARG A 128 -15.11 -10.08 4.38
C ARG A 128 -15.49 -8.96 3.41
N ARG A 129 -16.50 -9.16 2.56
CA ARG A 129 -17.03 -8.12 1.65
C ARG A 129 -17.78 -7.06 2.46
N GLU A 130 -18.64 -7.49 3.36
CA GLU A 130 -19.40 -6.61 4.26
C GLU A 130 -18.47 -5.76 5.12
N LEU A 131 -17.41 -6.33 5.71
CA LEU A 131 -16.40 -5.56 6.45
C LEU A 131 -15.68 -4.51 5.59
N ARG A 132 -15.40 -4.81 4.32
CA ARG A 132 -14.77 -3.85 3.39
C ARG A 132 -15.76 -2.77 2.97
N GLU A 133 -17.03 -3.11 2.78
CA GLU A 133 -18.08 -2.15 2.45
C GLU A 133 -18.40 -1.24 3.64
N ALA A 134 -18.45 -1.79 4.86
CA ALA A 134 -18.59 -1.03 6.10
C ALA A 134 -17.45 -0.02 6.27
N LYS A 135 -16.18 -0.43 6.11
CA LYS A 135 -15.04 0.51 6.15
C LYS A 135 -15.11 1.60 5.09
N ARG A 136 -15.53 1.27 3.86
CA ARG A 136 -15.72 2.28 2.81
C ARG A 136 -16.88 3.23 3.13
N ALA A 137 -17.92 2.75 3.81
CA ALA A 137 -19.02 3.59 4.27
C ALA A 137 -18.56 4.53 5.39
N GLU A 138 -17.77 4.06 6.35
CA GLU A 138 -17.15 4.88 7.41
C GLU A 138 -16.29 6.00 6.81
N GLU A 139 -15.39 5.69 5.87
CA GLU A 139 -14.56 6.70 5.20
C GLU A 139 -15.41 7.74 4.43
N LYS A 140 -16.54 7.32 3.85
CA LYS A 140 -17.47 8.25 3.19
C LYS A 140 -18.16 9.16 4.19
N VAL A 141 -18.61 8.62 5.33
CA VAL A 141 -19.23 9.41 6.41
C VAL A 141 -18.23 10.42 6.97
N GLU A 142 -16.98 10.01 7.20
CA GLU A 142 -15.93 10.91 7.69
C GLU A 142 -15.65 12.07 6.71
N LYS A 143 -15.52 11.76 5.41
CA LYS A 143 -15.42 12.80 4.37
C LYS A 143 -16.63 13.72 4.33
N MET A 144 -17.83 13.18 4.52
CA MET A 144 -19.06 13.96 4.55
C MET A 144 -19.10 14.88 5.77
N MET A 145 -18.68 14.41 6.94
CA MET A 145 -18.55 15.20 8.17
C MET A 145 -17.57 16.37 8.02
N ILE A 146 -16.42 16.14 7.36
CA ILE A 146 -15.45 17.22 7.06
C ILE A 146 -16.10 18.30 6.18
N ARG A 147 -16.83 17.90 5.13
CA ARG A 147 -17.54 18.84 4.26
C ARG A 147 -18.63 19.60 5.00
N LEU A 148 -19.37 18.93 5.87
CA LEU A 148 -20.46 19.53 6.64
C LEU A 148 -19.92 20.56 7.66
N ARG A 149 -18.81 20.27 8.34
CA ARG A 149 -18.10 21.25 9.17
C ARG A 149 -17.61 22.46 8.38
N ALA A 150 -17.06 22.24 7.18
CA ALA A 150 -16.62 23.33 6.32
C ALA A 150 -17.80 24.21 5.85
N ALA A 151 -18.94 23.61 5.53
CA ALA A 151 -20.16 24.32 5.18
C ALA A 151 -20.71 25.12 6.37
N SER A 152 -20.74 24.54 7.57
CA SER A 152 -21.16 25.24 8.80
C SER A 152 -20.32 26.49 9.04
N LYS A 153 -18.99 26.39 8.95
CA LYS A 153 -18.10 27.56 9.12
C LYS A 153 -18.38 28.67 8.11
N ARG A 154 -18.79 28.33 6.89
CA ARG A 154 -19.18 29.33 5.87
C ARG A 154 -20.50 30.00 6.23
N ILE A 155 -21.47 29.24 6.73
CA ILE A 155 -22.75 29.79 7.21
C ILE A 155 -22.49 30.76 8.36
N ASP A 156 -21.66 30.37 9.33
CA ASP A 156 -21.32 31.21 10.49
C ASP A 156 -20.67 32.55 10.04
N ALA A 157 -19.74 32.48 9.08
CA ALA A 157 -19.12 33.67 8.50
C ALA A 157 -20.14 34.59 7.82
N ILE A 158 -21.04 34.04 7.00
CA ILE A 158 -22.10 34.80 6.33
C ILE A 158 -23.02 35.45 7.37
N THR A 159 -23.40 34.73 8.43
CA THR A 159 -24.23 35.31 9.50
C THR A 159 -23.54 36.46 10.24
N MET A 160 -22.22 36.38 10.45
CA MET A 160 -21.45 37.48 11.03
C MET A 160 -21.40 38.70 10.10
N GLU A 161 -21.19 38.50 8.80
CA GLU A 161 -21.22 39.58 7.80
C GLU A 161 -22.59 40.24 7.72
N LEU A 162 -23.66 39.44 7.73
CA LEU A 162 -25.04 39.93 7.73
C LEU A 162 -25.31 40.78 8.98
N ALA A 163 -24.94 40.30 10.18
CA ALA A 163 -25.10 41.04 11.42
C ALA A 163 -24.33 42.37 11.42
N SER A 164 -23.11 42.38 10.87
CA SER A 164 -22.32 43.60 10.69
C SER A 164 -23.00 44.59 9.75
N SER A 165 -23.52 44.10 8.61
CA SER A 165 -24.24 44.92 7.64
C SER A 165 -25.53 45.51 8.21
N GLU A 166 -26.27 44.74 9.02
CA GLU A 166 -27.48 45.21 9.70
C GLU A 166 -27.16 46.31 10.72
N ALA A 167 -26.09 46.15 11.50
CA ALA A 167 -25.65 47.18 12.45
C ALA A 167 -25.25 48.48 11.73
N ALA A 168 -24.54 48.38 10.59
CA ALA A 168 -24.21 49.54 9.76
C ALA A 168 -25.46 50.23 9.21
N ASN A 169 -26.44 49.46 8.74
CA ASN A 169 -27.71 49.99 8.23
C ASN A 169 -28.50 50.73 9.33
N ARG A 170 -28.55 50.18 10.55
CA ARG A 170 -29.18 50.85 11.70
C ARG A 170 -28.50 52.19 12.01
N SER A 171 -27.17 52.23 12.01
CA SER A 171 -26.43 53.50 12.20
C SER A 171 -26.74 54.52 11.10
N LEU A 172 -26.89 54.09 9.85
CA LEU A 172 -27.25 54.99 8.74
C LEU A 172 -28.67 55.54 8.90
N THR A 173 -29.61 54.71 9.33
CA THR A 173 -31.00 55.14 9.58
C THR A 173 -31.08 56.15 10.73
N GLU A 174 -30.34 55.93 11.81
CA GLU A 174 -30.24 56.87 12.93
C GLU A 174 -29.66 58.22 12.49
N ARG A 175 -28.61 58.22 11.66
CA ARG A 175 -28.03 59.45 11.09
C ARG A 175 -29.01 60.18 10.19
N LEU A 176 -29.77 59.44 9.37
CA LEU A 176 -30.78 60.01 8.49
C LEU A 176 -31.88 60.71 9.30
N HIS A 177 -32.42 60.05 10.32
CA HIS A 177 -33.40 60.66 11.23
C HIS A 177 -32.83 61.84 12.04
N ALA A 178 -31.56 61.82 12.41
CA ALA A 178 -30.91 62.97 13.04
C ALA A 178 -30.85 64.16 12.06
N ALA A 179 -30.43 63.93 10.82
CA ALA A 179 -30.35 64.96 9.78
C ALA A 179 -31.74 65.50 9.38
N GLU A 180 -32.78 64.65 9.36
CA GLU A 180 -34.16 65.08 9.13
C GLU A 180 -34.66 66.01 10.24
N ARG A 181 -34.39 65.66 11.51
CA ARG A 181 -34.72 66.51 12.67
C ARG A 181 -34.00 67.85 12.59
N GLU A 182 -32.71 67.86 12.26
CA GLU A 182 -31.93 69.08 12.09
C GLU A 182 -32.49 69.95 10.96
N ASN A 183 -32.80 69.36 9.79
CA ASN A 183 -33.46 70.07 8.70
C ASN A 183 -34.82 70.64 9.10
N GLN A 184 -35.59 69.93 9.93
CA GLN A 184 -36.88 70.41 10.42
C GLN A 184 -36.71 71.61 11.36
N VAL A 185 -35.71 71.60 12.24
CA VAL A 185 -35.34 72.74 13.10
C VAL A 185 -34.92 73.94 12.25
N LEU A 186 -34.06 73.74 11.24
CA LEU A 186 -33.63 74.80 10.33
C LEU A 186 -34.82 75.39 9.55
N ARG A 187 -35.76 74.56 9.08
CA ARG A 187 -37.00 75.01 8.43
C ARG A 187 -37.89 75.81 9.38
N MET A 188 -37.98 75.43 10.66
CA MET A 188 -38.75 76.17 11.67
C MET A 188 -38.10 77.53 11.99
N GLN A 189 -36.77 77.58 12.10
CA GLN A 189 -36.03 78.83 12.31
C GLN A 189 -36.17 79.79 11.12
N ALA A 190 -36.11 79.27 9.88
CA ALA A 190 -36.33 80.06 8.67
C ALA A 190 -37.77 80.62 8.57
N ARG A 191 -38.77 79.90 9.12
CA ARG A 191 -40.16 80.37 9.19
C ARG A 191 -40.40 81.43 10.28
N GLY A 192 -39.48 81.59 11.24
CA GLY A 192 -39.52 82.62 12.27
C GLY A 192 -39.06 84.02 11.80
N HIS A 193 -38.57 84.14 10.57
CA HIS A 193 -38.31 85.41 9.89
C HIS A 193 -39.39 85.68 8.84
N TYR A 194 -40.65 85.80 9.28
CA TYR A 194 -41.63 86.58 8.53
C TYR A 194 -41.88 87.84 9.36
N ASP A 195 -41.10 88.87 9.07
CA ASP A 195 -41.31 90.21 9.62
C ASP A 195 -42.48 90.83 8.84
N PRO A 196 -43.69 90.97 9.43
CA PRO A 196 -44.86 91.48 8.71
C PRO A 196 -44.77 93.00 8.44
N PHE A 197 -43.65 93.63 8.81
CA PHE A 197 -43.48 95.09 8.86
C PHE A 197 -42.26 95.60 8.11
N TYR A 198 -41.92 95.01 6.96
CA TYR A 198 -41.08 95.69 5.97
C TYR A 198 -41.89 95.97 4.68
N PRO A 199 -42.05 97.24 4.27
CA PRO A 199 -42.86 97.67 3.12
C PRO A 199 -42.26 97.27 1.76
#